data_AF-A0A316MG94-F1
#
_entry.id   AF-A0A316MG94-F1
#
_cell.length_a   1.000
_cell.length_b   1.000
_cell.length_c   1.000
_cell.angle_alpha   90.00
_cell.angle_beta   90.00
_cell.angle_gamma   90.00
#
_symmetry.space_group_name_H-M   'P 1'
#
loop_
_entity.id
_entity.type
_entity.pdbx_description
1 polymer ?
#
loop_
_entity_poly.entity_id
_entity_poly.type
_entity_poly.pdbx_seq_one_letter_code
_entity_poly.pdbx_strand_id
1 'polypeptide(L)'
;MPRLDELRARIVERYGSLHAFCKAHPELKRSSVYLVMSGRYPGRSENQTVRIEAALEGNIHTARAGLASAPPMSAEDMADALQEIRCSNCRLLDRRNCLECRTRTRREAEELHARMCLRMYPDRR
;
A
#
# COMPACT_ATOMS: atom_id res chain seq x y z
N MET A 1 2.22 -19.67 15.00
CA MET A 1 2.54 -18.69 13.93
C MET A 1 3.44 -17.65 14.59
N PRO A 2 4.76 -17.88 14.62
CA PRO A 2 5.67 -17.18 15.54
C PRO A 2 5.55 -15.65 15.46
N ARG A 3 5.35 -15.11 14.25
CA ARG A 3 5.14 -13.68 14.00
C ARG A 3 3.91 -13.07 14.73
N LEU A 4 2.78 -13.78 14.83
CA LEU A 4 1.57 -13.26 15.49
C LEU A 4 1.70 -13.33 17.01
N ASP A 5 2.37 -14.36 17.52
CA ASP A 5 2.64 -14.52 18.94
C ASP A 5 3.61 -13.41 19.43
N GLU A 6 4.63 -13.08 18.64
CA GLU A 6 5.53 -11.94 18.87
C GLU A 6 4.79 -10.60 18.83
N LEU A 7 3.93 -10.38 17.83
CA LEU A 7 3.12 -9.15 17.75
C LEU A 7 2.20 -9.00 18.97
N ARG A 8 1.56 -10.10 19.40
CA ARG A 8 0.75 -10.11 20.63
C ARG A 8 1.60 -9.76 21.85
N ALA A 9 2.79 -10.33 21.98
CA ALA A 9 3.69 -10.05 23.09
C ALA A 9 4.05 -8.56 23.16
N ARG A 10 4.43 -7.95 22.03
CA ARG A 10 4.74 -6.50 21.95
C ARG A 10 3.54 -5.62 22.33
N ILE A 11 2.32 -6.02 21.92
CA ILE A 11 1.09 -5.30 22.30
C ILE A 11 0.87 -5.37 23.81
N VAL A 12 1.01 -6.55 24.40
CA VAL A 12 0.82 -6.75 25.84
C VAL A 12 1.90 -6.02 26.65
N GLU A 13 3.14 -6.02 26.18
CA GLU A 13 4.23 -5.28 26.81
C GLU A 13 3.96 -3.78 26.88
N ARG A 14 3.43 -3.18 25.80
CA ARG A 14 3.19 -1.72 25.72
C ARG A 14 1.88 -1.27 26.35
N TYR A 15 0.81 -2.06 26.23
CA TYR A 15 -0.55 -1.67 26.62
C TYR A 15 -1.15 -2.52 27.75
N GLY A 16 -0.46 -3.56 28.22
CA GLY A 16 -0.91 -4.50 29.23
C GLY A 16 -1.91 -5.55 28.74
N SER A 17 -2.70 -5.27 27.70
CA SER A 17 -3.59 -6.26 27.08
C SER A 17 -4.02 -5.88 25.66
N LEU A 18 -4.45 -6.87 24.87
CA LEU A 18 -5.12 -6.64 23.59
C LEU A 18 -6.38 -5.77 23.71
N HIS A 19 -7.10 -5.87 24.83
CA HIS A 19 -8.26 -5.03 25.10
C HIS A 19 -7.84 -3.56 25.23
N ALA A 20 -6.84 -3.28 26.06
CA ALA A 20 -6.33 -1.93 26.30
C ALA A 20 -5.76 -1.31 25.01
N PHE A 21 -5.06 -2.10 24.20
CA PHE A 21 -4.62 -1.70 22.86
C PHE A 21 -5.79 -1.30 21.96
N CYS A 22 -6.84 -2.13 21.86
CA CYS A 22 -8.02 -1.76 21.06
C CYS A 22 -8.75 -0.52 21.60
N LYS A 23 -8.68 -0.26 22.92
CA LYS A 23 -9.24 0.95 23.54
C LYS A 23 -8.42 2.19 23.21
N ALA A 24 -7.10 2.07 23.15
CA ALA A 24 -6.18 3.14 22.76
C ALA A 24 -6.23 3.46 21.25
N HIS A 25 -6.58 2.46 20.43
CA HIS A 25 -6.67 2.56 18.97
C HIS A 25 -8.09 2.32 18.45
N PRO A 26 -9.05 3.25 18.69
CA PRO A 26 -10.44 3.11 18.24
C PRO A 26 -10.60 3.01 16.72
N GLU A 27 -9.60 3.45 15.95
CA GLU A 27 -9.52 3.31 14.49
C GLU A 27 -9.37 1.86 14.02
N LEU A 28 -8.95 0.94 14.90
CA LEU A 28 -8.92 -0.49 14.65
C LEU A 28 -10.21 -1.14 15.17
N LYS A 29 -10.93 -1.83 14.28
CA LYS A 29 -12.06 -2.67 14.70
C LYS A 29 -11.58 -3.79 15.59
N ARG A 30 -11.99 -3.78 16.87
CA ARG A 30 -11.68 -4.81 17.86
C ARG A 30 -11.87 -6.22 17.30
N SER A 31 -13.01 -6.53 16.68
CA SER A 31 -13.29 -7.85 16.09
C SER A 31 -12.23 -8.29 15.07
N SER A 32 -11.74 -7.36 14.24
CA SER A 32 -10.71 -7.64 13.25
C SER A 32 -9.37 -7.96 13.91
N VAL A 33 -8.99 -7.22 14.97
CA VAL A 33 -7.76 -7.49 15.73
C VAL A 33 -7.81 -8.89 16.34
N TYR A 34 -8.90 -9.25 17.03
CA TYR A 34 -9.03 -10.57 17.65
C TYR A 34 -9.00 -11.71 16.62
N LEU A 35 -9.67 -11.54 15.47
CA LEU A 35 -9.67 -12.54 14.40
C LEU A 35 -8.29 -12.71 13.76
N VAL A 36 -7.51 -11.63 13.61
CA VAL A 36 -6.11 -11.70 13.12
C VAL A 36 -5.26 -12.46 14.13
N MET A 37 -5.35 -12.10 15.42
CA MET A 37 -4.58 -12.76 16.48
C MET A 37 -4.94 -14.25 16.65
N SER A 38 -6.15 -14.66 16.26
CA SER A 38 -6.55 -16.06 16.25
C SER A 38 -6.24 -16.79 14.93
N GLY A 39 -5.67 -16.10 13.93
CA GLY A 39 -5.43 -16.67 12.60
C GLY A 39 -6.69 -17.01 11.80
N ARG A 40 -7.85 -16.45 12.16
CA ARG A 40 -9.17 -16.74 11.56
C ARG A 40 -9.76 -15.55 10.82
N TYR A 41 -8.97 -14.52 10.55
CA TYR A 41 -9.44 -13.35 9.84
C TYR A 41 -9.76 -13.69 8.39
N PRO A 42 -11.01 -13.51 7.92
CA PRO A 42 -11.43 -13.93 6.58
C PRO A 42 -10.98 -12.98 5.47
N GLY A 43 -10.48 -11.79 5.81
CA GLY A 43 -9.97 -10.81 4.87
C GLY A 43 -8.48 -10.98 4.57
N ARG A 44 -7.87 -9.96 3.96
CA ARG A 44 -6.41 -9.90 3.75
C ARG A 44 -5.69 -9.75 5.09
N SER A 45 -5.39 -10.88 5.72
CA SER A 45 -4.79 -10.96 7.07
C SER A 45 -3.48 -10.21 7.16
N GLU A 46 -2.60 -10.33 6.16
CA GLU A 46 -1.33 -9.60 6.08
C GLU A 46 -1.53 -8.08 6.14
N ASN A 47 -2.46 -7.54 5.33
CA ASN A 47 -2.77 -6.11 5.35
C ASN A 47 -3.27 -5.65 6.73
N GLN A 48 -4.08 -6.48 7.38
CA GLN A 48 -4.60 -6.15 8.70
C GLN A 48 -3.50 -6.25 9.78
N THR A 49 -2.57 -7.19 9.66
CA THR A 49 -1.36 -7.29 10.51
C THR A 49 -0.50 -6.04 10.38
N VAL A 50 -0.23 -5.56 9.17
CA VAL A 50 0.52 -4.31 8.93
C VAL A 50 -0.16 -3.11 9.59
N ARG A 51 -1.50 -3.03 9.54
CA ARG A 51 -2.25 -1.96 10.21
C ARG A 51 -2.12 -2.02 11.73
N ILE A 52 -2.10 -3.23 12.30
CA ILE A 52 -1.92 -3.44 13.74
C ILE A 52 -0.49 -3.07 14.16
N GLU A 53 0.52 -3.51 13.39
CA GLU A 53 1.93 -3.14 13.58
C GLU A 53 2.13 -1.62 13.52
N ALA A 54 1.54 -0.95 12.54
CA ALA A 54 1.62 0.50 12.44
C ALA A 54 0.90 1.23 13.59
N ALA A 55 -0.24 0.74 14.06
CA ALA A 55 -0.90 1.32 15.23
C ALA A 55 -0.03 1.20 16.48
N LEU A 56 0.57 0.02 16.67
CA LEU A 56 1.52 -0.23 17.75
C LEU A 56 2.69 0.77 17.72
N GLU A 57 3.17 1.12 16.54
CA GLU A 57 4.25 2.10 16.32
C GLU A 57 3.80 3.57 16.37
N GLY A 58 2.53 3.87 16.62
CA GLY A 58 1.99 5.24 16.61
C GLY A 58 1.79 5.82 15.21
N ASN A 59 1.85 4.96 14.20
CA ASN A 59 1.93 5.26 12.78
C ASN A 59 0.69 4.79 12.02
N ILE A 60 -0.49 4.68 12.66
CA ILE A 60 -1.68 4.12 11.98
C ILE A 60 -2.11 4.90 10.73
N HIS A 61 -1.82 6.21 10.69
CA HIS A 61 -2.05 7.04 9.51
C HIS A 61 -1.08 6.69 8.38
N THR A 62 0.13 6.20 8.68
CA THR A 62 1.07 5.70 7.69
C THR A 62 0.69 4.31 7.17
N ALA A 63 -0.12 3.51 7.89
CA ALA A 63 -0.62 2.24 7.34
C ALA A 63 -1.72 2.42 6.28
N ARG A 64 -2.54 3.48 6.35
CA ARG A 64 -3.34 3.92 5.17
C ARG A 64 -2.43 4.48 4.09
N ALA A 65 -1.34 5.13 4.48
CA ALA A 65 -0.28 5.57 3.58
C ALA A 65 0.69 4.45 3.14
N GLY A 66 0.49 3.18 3.52
CA GLY A 66 1.28 2.07 2.97
C GLY A 66 1.01 1.84 1.48
N LEU A 67 -0.06 2.47 0.97
CA LEU A 67 -0.36 2.65 -0.45
C LEU A 67 0.08 4.03 -1.00
N ALA A 68 0.56 4.95 -0.14
CA ALA A 68 0.94 6.33 -0.47
C ALA A 68 2.40 6.70 -0.13
N SER A 69 3.18 5.79 0.48
CA SER A 69 4.64 5.87 0.64
C SER A 69 5.35 5.07 -0.44
N ALA A 70 4.77 4.98 -1.63
CA ALA A 70 5.66 5.04 -2.78
C ALA A 70 6.41 6.38 -2.68
N PRO A 71 7.73 6.44 -2.95
CA PRO A 71 8.38 7.71 -3.26
C PRO A 71 7.48 8.49 -4.23
N PRO A 72 7.49 9.83 -4.24
CA PRO A 72 6.82 10.57 -5.31
C PRO A 72 7.39 10.06 -6.64
N MET A 73 6.65 9.15 -7.27
CA MET A 73 7.04 8.50 -8.50
C MET A 73 6.79 9.51 -9.58
N SER A 74 7.84 9.96 -10.26
CA SER A 74 7.70 10.94 -11.32
C SER A 74 6.89 10.35 -12.48
N ALA A 75 6.37 11.22 -13.35
CA ALA A 75 5.76 10.77 -14.60
C ALA A 75 6.75 9.98 -15.47
N GLU A 76 8.06 10.25 -15.35
CA GLU A 76 9.13 9.54 -16.05
C GLU A 76 9.30 8.12 -15.51
N ASP A 77 9.40 7.96 -14.19
CA ASP A 77 9.47 6.64 -13.55
C ASP A 77 8.25 5.77 -13.89
N MET A 78 7.07 6.39 -13.94
CA MET A 78 5.84 5.72 -14.34
C MET A 78 5.87 5.29 -15.81
N ALA A 79 6.40 6.13 -16.70
CA ALA A 79 6.55 5.82 -18.12
C ALA A 79 7.51 4.65 -18.34
N ASP A 80 8.63 4.64 -17.62
CA ASP A 80 9.65 3.59 -17.73
C ASP A 80 9.11 2.24 -17.24
N ALA A 81 8.45 2.22 -16.08
CA ALA A 81 7.82 0.99 -15.56
C ALA A 81 6.75 0.45 -16.52
N LEU A 82 5.88 1.32 -17.07
CA LEU A 82 4.87 0.91 -18.05
C LEU A 82 5.51 0.40 -19.35
N GLN A 83 6.59 1.04 -19.80
CA GLN A 83 7.29 0.64 -21.01
C GLN A 83 7.99 -0.71 -20.84
N GLU A 84 8.59 -0.99 -19.68
CA GLU A 84 9.21 -2.27 -19.34
C GLU A 84 8.19 -3.42 -19.40
N ILE A 85 7.02 -3.24 -18.79
CA ILE A 85 5.92 -4.21 -18.84
C ILE A 85 5.47 -4.44 -20.29
N ARG A 86 5.26 -3.37 -21.06
CA ARG A 86 4.83 -3.46 -22.46
C ARG A 86 5.85 -4.19 -23.32
N CYS A 87 7.14 -3.83 -23.20
CA CYS A 87 8.23 -4.47 -23.94
C CYS A 87 8.40 -5.94 -23.58
N SER A 88 8.32 -6.30 -22.29
CA SER A 88 8.43 -7.68 -21.82
C SER A 88 7.33 -8.59 -22.38
N ASN A 89 6.18 -8.01 -22.69
CA ASN A 89 5.03 -8.71 -23.30
C ASN A 89 4.93 -8.54 -24.82
N CYS A 90 5.87 -7.82 -25.45
CA CYS A 90 5.81 -7.51 -26.87
C CYS A 90 6.18 -8.75 -27.70
N ARG A 91 5.25 -9.23 -28.53
CA ARG A 91 5.46 -10.36 -29.44
C ARG A 91 5.70 -9.94 -30.90
N LEU A 92 5.77 -8.63 -31.17
CA LEU A 92 5.99 -8.12 -32.52
C LEU A 92 7.45 -8.36 -32.92
N LEU A 93 7.65 -9.02 -34.06
CA LEU A 93 8.97 -9.21 -34.66
C LEU A 93 9.48 -7.92 -35.32
N ASP A 94 8.57 -7.11 -35.87
CA ASP A 94 8.90 -5.80 -36.42
C ASP A 94 8.97 -4.74 -35.31
N ARG A 95 10.12 -4.06 -35.23
CA ARG A 95 10.44 -3.07 -34.20
C ARG A 95 10.37 -1.62 -34.70
N ARG A 96 9.94 -1.38 -35.94
CA ARG A 96 9.86 -0.02 -36.53
C ARG A 96 8.99 0.94 -35.71
N ASN A 97 7.92 0.42 -35.10
CA ASN A 97 6.98 1.23 -34.32
C ASN A 97 7.32 1.30 -32.82
N CYS A 98 8.48 0.80 -32.39
CA CYS A 98 8.89 0.83 -30.99
C CYS A 98 9.04 2.26 -30.46
N LEU A 99 9.49 3.21 -31.29
CA LEU A 99 9.63 4.61 -30.89
C LEU A 99 8.27 5.29 -30.67
N GLU A 100 7.30 5.02 -31.54
CA GLU A 100 5.92 5.51 -31.39
C GLU A 100 5.26 4.92 -30.15
N CYS A 101 5.44 3.60 -29.93
CA CYS A 101 4.97 2.92 -28.73
C CYS A 101 5.52 3.61 -27.46
N ARG A 102 6.84 3.87 -27.42
CA ARG A 102 7.47 4.58 -26.29
C ARG A 102 6.92 5.99 -26.09
N THR A 103 6.74 6.73 -27.19
CA THR A 103 6.19 8.09 -27.14
C THR A 103 4.77 8.12 -26.60
N ARG A 104 3.95 7.14 -27.00
CA ARG A 104 2.59 6.97 -26.50
C ARG A 104 2.57 6.61 -25.01
N THR A 105 3.40 5.66 -24.59
CA THR A 105 3.51 5.27 -23.18
C THR A 105 3.87 6.46 -22.29
N ARG A 106 4.81 7.32 -22.72
CA ARG A 106 5.17 8.52 -21.97
C ARG A 106 3.98 9.48 -21.79
N ARG A 107 3.23 9.77 -22.85
CA ARG A 107 2.03 10.63 -22.78
C ARG A 107 0.95 10.06 -21.85
N GLU A 108 0.70 8.76 -21.94
CA GLU A 108 -0.26 8.06 -21.08
C GLU A 108 0.17 8.12 -19.60
N ALA A 109 1.48 7.99 -19.33
CA ALA A 109 2.04 8.08 -18.00
C ALA A 109 1.94 9.51 -17.41
N GLU A 110 2.23 10.55 -18.20
CA GLU A 110 2.05 11.95 -17.81
C GLU A 110 0.60 12.24 -17.41
N GLU A 111 -0.36 11.80 -18.22
CA GLU A 111 -1.80 12.00 -17.97
C GLU A 111 -2.26 11.22 -16.72
N LEU A 112 -1.81 9.97 -16.57
CA LEU A 112 -2.13 9.15 -15.41
C LEU A 112 -1.54 9.75 -14.13
N HIS A 113 -0.27 10.14 -14.16
CA HIS A 113 0.42 10.80 -13.05
C HIS A 113 -0.32 12.09 -12.64
N ALA A 114 -0.70 12.94 -13.60
CA ALA A 114 -1.49 14.16 -13.31
C ALA A 114 -2.84 13.84 -12.65
N ARG A 115 -3.58 12.84 -13.14
CA ARG A 115 -4.86 12.40 -12.53
C ARG A 115 -4.66 11.86 -11.12
N MET A 116 -3.59 11.12 -10.88
CA MET A 116 -3.27 10.59 -9.56
C MET A 116 -2.91 11.71 -8.58
N CYS A 117 -2.08 12.68 -8.99
CA CYS A 117 -1.72 13.84 -8.18
C CYS A 117 -2.95 14.72 -7.87
N LEU A 118 -3.80 15.03 -8.85
CA LEU A 118 -5.03 15.80 -8.64
C LEU A 118 -6.01 15.10 -7.69
N ARG A 119 -6.06 13.76 -7.71
CA ARG A 119 -6.85 12.98 -6.74
C ARG A 119 -6.26 12.99 -5.33
N MET A 120 -4.94 13.11 -5.19
CA MET A 120 -4.28 13.16 -3.88
C MET A 120 -4.35 14.55 -3.22
N TYR A 121 -4.51 15.62 -4.02
CA TYR A 121 -4.67 16.99 -3.54
C TYR A 121 -5.97 17.63 -4.09
N PRO A 122 -7.16 17.17 -3.68
CA PRO A 122 -8.39 17.87 -4.02
C PRO A 122 -8.33 19.27 -3.40
N ASP A 123 -8.60 20.28 -4.23
CA ASP A 123 -8.61 21.71 -3.90
C ASP A 123 -9.11 21.97 -2.47
N ARG A 124 -8.25 22.50 -1.61
CA ARG A 124 -8.65 22.99 -0.28
C ARG A 124 -9.28 24.36 -0.47
N ARG A 125 -10.57 24.39 -0.79
CA ARG A 125 -11.39 25.60 -0.78
C ARG A 125 -12.26 25.66 0.46
#